data_AF-A0A662HKD4-F1
#
_entry.id   AF-A0A662HKD4-F1
#
_cell.length_a   1.000
_cell.length_b   1.000
_cell.length_c   1.000
_cell.angle_alpha   90.00
_cell.angle_beta   90.00
_cell.angle_gamma   90.00
#
_symmetry.space_group_name_H-M   'P 1'
#
loop_
_entity.id
_entity.type
_entity.pdbx_description
1 polymer ?
#
loop_
_entity_poly.entity_id
_entity_poly.type
_entity_poly.pdbx_seq_one_letter_code
_entity_poly.pdbx_strand_id
1 'polypeptide(L)'
;MGMRAIFRNLCPNCNGDIDDIRLSLSAPCEKCLPIPTSIIKSIYEKKGKKEVRKYILKYLEREKKLQKYREIVQLEEMVDELNSYFKKALNSTMWSAQRAWARRVIKKRSFAILAPTGVGKTVFGILLSLYLA
;
A
#
# COMPACT_ATOMS: atom_id res chain seq x y z
N MET A 1 29.59 5.83 -2.78
CA MET A 1 28.70 5.12 -1.83
C MET A 1 27.93 6.20 -1.08
N GLY A 2 26.64 6.40 -1.41
CA GLY A 2 25.85 7.48 -0.81
C GLY A 2 25.55 7.23 0.67
N MET A 3 25.43 8.30 1.44
CA MET A 3 24.99 8.25 2.84
C MET A 3 23.62 7.57 2.92
N ARG A 4 23.50 6.49 3.69
CA ARG A 4 22.22 5.81 3.93
C ARG A 4 21.60 6.37 5.20
N ALA A 5 20.37 6.86 5.10
CA ALA A 5 19.62 7.24 6.29
C ALA A 5 19.02 5.97 6.93
N ILE A 6 19.17 5.84 8.25
CA ILE A 6 18.52 4.77 9.03
C ILE A 6 17.31 5.37 9.74
N PHE A 7 16.14 4.82 9.45
CA PHE A 7 14.89 5.20 10.09
C PHE A 7 14.57 4.24 11.22
N ARG A 8 14.46 4.77 12.43
CA ARG A 8 14.17 3.96 13.62
C ARG A 8 12.72 3.49 13.65
N ASN A 9 12.51 2.23 13.99
CA ASN A 9 11.21 1.59 14.16
C ASN A 9 10.22 1.67 12.97
N LEU A 10 10.72 1.93 11.75
CA LEU A 10 9.89 2.11 10.55
C LEU A 10 9.82 0.89 9.63
N CYS A 11 10.41 -0.25 9.99
CA CYS A 11 10.25 -1.47 9.20
C CYS A 11 8.75 -1.84 9.08
N PRO A 12 8.20 -1.97 7.87
CA PRO A 12 6.77 -2.23 7.65
C PRO A 12 6.30 -3.61 8.11
N ASN A 13 7.22 -4.53 8.45
CA ASN A 13 6.87 -5.85 8.97
C ASN A 13 7.00 -5.91 10.50
N CYS A 14 8.18 -5.59 11.05
CA CYS A 14 8.51 -5.85 12.45
C CYS A 14 8.71 -4.60 13.33
N ASN A 15 8.50 -3.38 12.80
CA ASN A 15 8.81 -2.13 13.49
C ASN A 15 10.26 -2.03 14.02
N GLY A 16 11.21 -2.71 13.39
CA GLY A 16 12.64 -2.47 13.62
C GLY A 16 13.19 -1.34 12.75
N ASP A 17 14.47 -1.07 12.91
CA ASP A 17 15.19 -0.08 12.11
C ASP A 17 15.33 -0.53 10.64
N ILE A 18 15.32 0.44 9.72
CA ILE A 18 15.38 0.18 8.29
C ILE A 18 16.09 1.32 7.56
N ASP A 19 16.84 0.99 6.50
CA ASP A 19 17.46 1.98 5.63
C ASP A 19 16.47 2.60 4.63
N ASP A 20 16.80 3.80 4.18
CA ASP A 20 16.06 4.60 3.20
C ASP A 20 15.76 3.85 1.90
N ILE A 21 16.73 3.09 1.38
CA ILE A 21 16.57 2.39 0.11
C ILE A 21 15.51 1.31 0.24
N ARG A 22 15.61 0.44 1.25
CA ARG A 22 14.62 -0.63 1.46
C ARG A 22 13.24 -0.06 1.76
N LEU A 23 13.16 0.99 2.57
CA LEU A 23 11.88 1.65 2.87
C LEU A 23 11.23 2.24 1.61
N SER A 24 12.01 2.88 0.73
CA SER A 24 11.50 3.44 -0.54
C SER A 24 10.91 2.38 -1.48
N LEU A 25 11.49 1.17 -1.47
CA LEU A 25 11.03 0.02 -2.24
C LEU A 25 9.84 -0.71 -1.59
N SER A 26 9.32 -0.19 -0.47
CA SER A 26 8.32 -0.87 0.38
C SER A 26 8.80 -2.22 0.92
N ALA A 27 10.10 -2.44 1.05
CA ALA A 27 10.65 -3.65 1.61
C ALA A 27 10.73 -3.59 3.15
N PRO A 28 10.62 -4.73 3.86
CA PRO A 28 11.04 -4.88 5.24
C PRO A 28 12.55 -4.72 5.41
N CYS A 29 13.02 -4.54 6.65
CA CYS A 29 14.44 -4.55 6.98
C CYS A 29 15.13 -5.89 6.64
N GLU A 30 16.46 -5.90 6.61
CA GLU A 30 17.26 -7.08 6.23
C GLU A 30 17.05 -8.28 7.15
N LYS A 31 16.74 -8.05 8.44
CA LYS A 31 16.40 -9.12 9.40
C LYS A 31 15.12 -9.87 9.00
N CYS A 32 14.11 -9.13 8.55
CA CYS A 32 12.83 -9.69 8.11
C CYS A 32 12.92 -10.34 6.73
N LEU A 33 13.58 -9.67 5.79
CA LEU A 33 13.70 -10.07 4.40
C LEU A 33 15.19 -10.06 4.00
N PRO A 34 15.95 -11.15 4.28
CA PRO A 34 17.39 -11.26 3.99
C PRO A 34 17.64 -11.52 2.49
N ILE A 35 17.05 -10.67 1.64
CA ILE A 35 17.22 -10.65 0.20
C ILE A 35 17.97 -9.38 -0.16
N PRO A 36 19.00 -9.46 -1.02
CA PRO A 36 19.73 -8.29 -1.51
C PRO A 36 18.80 -7.23 -2.09
N THR A 37 19.03 -5.97 -1.69
CA THR A 37 18.21 -4.83 -2.14
C THR A 37 18.23 -4.64 -3.66
N SER A 38 19.29 -5.06 -4.35
CA SER A 38 19.39 -5.06 -5.82
C SER A 38 18.32 -5.94 -6.50
N ILE A 39 18.00 -7.10 -5.92
CA ILE A 39 16.96 -8.00 -6.43
C ILE A 39 15.59 -7.34 -6.27
N ILE A 40 15.32 -6.77 -5.09
CA ILE A 40 14.06 -6.06 -4.81
C ILE A 40 13.89 -4.89 -5.77
N LYS A 41 14.94 -4.10 -5.97
CA LYS A 41 14.97 -2.97 -6.91
C LYS A 41 14.71 -3.43 -8.34
N SER A 42 15.31 -4.54 -8.78
CA SER A 42 15.05 -5.09 -10.12
C SER A 42 13.59 -5.49 -10.32
N ILE A 43 12.95 -6.10 -9.31
CA ILE A 43 11.51 -6.43 -9.37
C ILE A 43 10.68 -5.15 -9.41
N TYR A 44 11.03 -4.15 -8.60
CA TYR A 44 10.33 -2.86 -8.57
C TYR A 44 10.37 -2.16 -9.93
N GLU A 45 11.53 -2.09 -10.56
CA GLU A 45 11.72 -1.43 -11.86
C GLU A 45 11.01 -2.19 -12.99
N LYS A 46 11.05 -3.53 -12.98
CA LYS A 46 10.47 -4.36 -14.04
C LYS A 46 8.96 -4.55 -13.92
N LYS A 47 8.43 -4.65 -12.69
CA LYS A 47 7.04 -5.07 -12.42
C LYS A 47 6.25 -4.11 -11.55
N GLY A 48 6.90 -3.11 -10.98
CA GLY A 48 6.28 -2.10 -10.14
C GLY A 48 6.03 -2.54 -8.70
N LYS A 49 5.54 -1.58 -7.92
CA LYS A 49 5.35 -1.67 -6.46
C LYS A 49 4.42 -2.80 -6.01
N LYS A 50 3.35 -3.06 -6.75
CA LYS A 50 2.35 -4.09 -6.40
C LYS A 50 2.97 -5.49 -6.41
N GLU A 51 3.83 -5.75 -7.39
CA GLU A 51 4.45 -7.05 -7.56
C GLU A 51 5.59 -7.29 -6.57
N VAL A 52 6.32 -6.23 -6.19
CA VAL A 52 7.24 -6.28 -5.05
C VAL A 52 6.50 -6.65 -3.77
N ARG A 53 5.36 -6.01 -3.48
CA ARG A 53 4.56 -6.31 -2.28
C ARG A 53 4.11 -7.77 -2.24
N LYS A 54 3.58 -8.30 -3.34
CA LYS A 54 3.18 -9.71 -3.44
C LYS A 54 4.36 -10.67 -3.25
N TYR A 55 5.49 -10.39 -3.90
CA TYR A 55 6.70 -11.20 -3.76
C TYR A 55 7.17 -11.28 -2.31
N ILE A 56 7.23 -10.12 -1.64
CA ILE A 56 7.65 -10.03 -0.24
C ILE A 56 6.65 -10.73 0.68
N LEU A 57 5.33 -10.55 0.47
CA LEU A 57 4.31 -11.22 1.28
C LEU A 57 4.48 -12.74 1.22
N LYS A 58 4.57 -13.30 0.01
CA LYS A 58 4.78 -14.75 -0.19
C LYS A 58 6.05 -15.25 0.47
N TYR A 59 7.15 -14.49 0.37
CA TYR A 59 8.39 -14.83 1.04
C TYR A 59 8.20 -14.87 2.56
N LEU A 60 7.64 -13.81 3.15
CA LEU A 60 7.44 -13.71 4.60
C LEU A 60 6.52 -14.81 5.14
N GLU A 61 5.49 -15.20 4.39
CA GLU A 61 4.62 -16.33 4.71
C GLU A 61 5.40 -17.65 4.71
N ARG A 62 6.15 -17.92 3.63
CA ARG A 62 6.94 -19.15 3.49
C ARG A 62 7.99 -19.30 4.58
N GLU A 63 8.69 -18.22 4.93
CA GLU A 63 9.72 -18.22 5.97
C GLU A 63 9.14 -18.09 7.39
N LYS A 64 7.80 -18.05 7.56
CA LYS A 64 7.11 -17.84 8.85
C LYS A 64 7.57 -16.57 9.60
N LYS A 65 7.96 -15.54 8.86
CA LYS A 65 8.42 -14.22 9.37
C LYS A 65 7.35 -13.13 9.23
N LEU A 66 6.19 -13.45 8.68
CA LEU A 66 5.11 -12.50 8.47
C LEU A 66 4.59 -11.95 9.80
N GLN A 67 4.61 -10.63 9.91
CA GLN A 67 4.00 -9.86 10.99
C GLN A 67 3.04 -8.85 10.35
N LYS A 68 3.29 -7.54 10.48
CA LYS A 68 2.36 -6.48 10.06
C LYS A 68 2.34 -6.21 8.56
N TYR A 69 3.25 -6.80 7.79
CA TYR A 69 3.34 -6.53 6.36
C TYR A 69 2.06 -6.93 5.60
N ARG A 70 1.34 -7.96 6.10
CA ARG A 70 0.05 -8.40 5.54
C ARG A 70 -0.96 -7.27 5.49
N GLU A 71 -1.06 -6.47 6.56
CA GLU A 71 -2.03 -5.38 6.67
C GLU A 71 -1.83 -4.33 5.56
N ILE A 72 -0.58 -4.07 5.19
CA ILE A 72 -0.23 -3.11 4.13
C ILE A 72 -0.69 -3.63 2.77
N VAL A 73 -0.48 -4.92 2.49
CA VAL A 73 -0.87 -5.53 1.22
C VAL A 73 -2.39 -5.61 1.11
N GLN A 74 -3.05 -6.12 2.16
CA GLN A 74 -4.51 -6.25 2.20
C GLN A 74 -5.22 -4.89 2.06
N LEU A 75 -4.73 -3.85 2.73
CA LEU A 75 -5.28 -2.50 2.56
C LEU A 75 -5.27 -2.06 1.09
N GLU A 76 -4.17 -2.32 0.38
CA GLU A 76 -4.03 -1.88 -1.01
C GLU A 76 -4.83 -2.76 -1.96
N GLU A 77 -5.00 -4.05 -1.65
CA GLU A 77 -5.91 -4.94 -2.37
C GLU A 77 -7.37 -4.49 -2.24
N MET A 78 -7.82 -4.14 -1.04
CA MET A 78 -9.17 -3.60 -0.82
C MET A 78 -9.39 -2.27 -1.55
N VAL A 79 -8.37 -1.40 -1.60
CA VAL A 79 -8.43 -0.16 -2.40
C VAL A 79 -8.51 -0.45 -3.91
N ASP A 80 -7.79 -1.45 -4.40
CA ASP A 80 -7.83 -1.87 -5.81
C ASP A 80 -9.17 -2.53 -6.18
N GLU A 81 -9.77 -3.27 -5.25
CA GLU A 81 -11.10 -3.87 -5.39
C GLU A 81 -12.17 -2.78 -5.50
N LEU A 82 -12.18 -1.83 -4.56
CA LEU A 82 -13.08 -0.68 -4.62
C LEU A 82 -12.86 0.14 -5.90
N ASN A 83 -11.61 0.31 -6.34
CA ASN A 83 -11.31 1.02 -7.59
C ASN A 83 -11.89 0.29 -8.80
N SER A 84 -11.89 -1.05 -8.78
CA SER A 84 -12.50 -1.86 -9.83
C SER A 84 -14.03 -1.76 -9.80
N TYR A 85 -14.63 -1.66 -8.62
CA TYR A 85 -16.06 -1.36 -8.46
C TYR A 85 -16.42 0.00 -9.06
N PHE A 86 -15.64 1.04 -8.77
CA PHE A 86 -15.80 2.37 -9.40
C PHE A 86 -15.68 2.32 -10.93
N LYS A 87 -14.69 1.58 -11.43
CA LYS A 87 -14.50 1.42 -12.88
C LYS A 87 -15.69 0.73 -13.55
N LYS A 88 -16.28 -0.28 -12.90
CA LYS A 88 -17.49 -0.95 -13.41
C LYS A 88 -18.70 -0.02 -13.42
N ALA A 89 -18.89 0.80 -12.37
CA ALA A 89 -20.05 1.66 -12.23
C ALA A 89 -19.98 2.94 -13.09
N LEU A 90 -18.79 3.54 -13.24
CA LEU A 90 -18.61 4.87 -13.83
C LEU A 90 -17.76 4.89 -15.10
N ASN A 91 -17.28 3.72 -15.53
CA ASN A 91 -16.26 3.60 -16.58
C ASN A 91 -15.00 4.45 -16.34
N SER A 92 -14.70 4.79 -15.08
CA SER A 92 -13.58 5.62 -14.67
C SER A 92 -12.98 5.14 -13.35
N THR A 93 -11.68 5.34 -13.16
CA THR A 93 -10.97 4.93 -11.94
C THR A 93 -11.00 6.03 -10.87
N MET A 94 -10.83 5.63 -9.62
CA MET A 94 -10.69 6.57 -8.50
C MET A 94 -9.48 7.48 -8.70
N TRP A 95 -9.67 8.78 -8.44
CA TRP A 95 -8.59 9.76 -8.37
C TRP A 95 -7.71 9.50 -7.15
N SER A 96 -6.49 10.05 -7.15
CA SER A 96 -5.54 9.89 -6.03
C SER A 96 -6.15 10.30 -4.68
N ALA A 97 -6.93 11.38 -4.65
CA ALA A 97 -7.67 11.83 -3.46
C ALA A 97 -8.72 10.80 -3.00
N GLN A 98 -9.53 10.28 -3.91
CA GLN A 98 -10.53 9.23 -3.62
C GLN A 98 -9.87 7.95 -3.11
N ARG A 99 -8.73 7.54 -3.68
CA ARG A 99 -7.93 6.40 -3.15
C ARG A 99 -7.42 6.67 -1.74
N ALA A 100 -7.04 7.91 -1.41
CA ALA A 100 -6.65 8.29 -0.06
C ALA A 100 -7.84 8.23 0.92
N TRP A 101 -9.03 8.65 0.49
CA TRP A 101 -10.27 8.52 1.27
C TRP A 101 -10.64 7.05 1.48
N ALA A 102 -10.58 6.22 0.44
CA ALA A 102 -10.81 4.78 0.53
C ALA A 102 -9.92 4.13 1.60
N ARG A 103 -8.61 4.45 1.62
CA ARG A 103 -7.71 3.96 2.67
C ARG A 103 -8.15 4.35 4.09
N ARG A 104 -8.69 5.56 4.27
CA ARG A 104 -9.18 6.02 5.59
C ARG A 104 -10.44 5.25 5.99
N VAL A 105 -11.35 5.03 5.05
CA VAL A 105 -12.59 4.26 5.28
C VAL A 105 -12.27 2.80 5.62
N ILE A 106 -11.42 2.13 4.84
CA ILE A 106 -11.00 0.74 5.09
C ILE A 106 -10.33 0.61 6.46
N LYS A 107 -9.56 1.61 6.88
CA LYS A 107 -8.99 1.70 8.23
C LYS A 107 -10.00 2.10 9.32
N LYS A 108 -11.31 2.16 9.00
CA LYS A 108 -12.40 2.54 9.90
C LYS A 108 -12.19 3.88 10.60
N ARG A 109 -11.64 4.86 9.87
CA ARG A 109 -11.40 6.22 10.38
C ARG A 109 -12.45 7.17 9.86
N SER A 110 -13.05 7.95 10.77
CA SER A 110 -13.86 9.13 10.41
C SER A 110 -12.95 10.29 10.00
N PHE A 111 -13.34 11.05 8.97
CA PHE A 111 -12.58 12.21 8.48
C PHE A 111 -13.48 13.18 7.70
N ALA A 112 -13.05 14.45 7.64
CA ALA A 112 -13.63 15.44 6.73
C ALA A 112 -12.96 15.36 5.35
N ILE A 113 -13.76 15.40 4.27
CA ILE A 113 -13.25 15.44 2.90
C ILE A 113 -12.85 16.88 2.54
N LEU A 114 -11.57 17.23 2.73
CA LEU A 114 -11.00 18.51 2.32
C LEU A 114 -10.52 18.43 0.85
N ALA A 115 -11.34 18.88 -0.09
CA ALA A 115 -11.01 18.92 -1.51
C ALA A 115 -11.91 19.89 -2.30
N PRO A 116 -11.44 20.47 -3.42
CA PRO A 116 -12.22 21.38 -4.26
C PRO A 116 -13.45 20.70 -4.87
N THR A 117 -14.33 21.46 -5.52
CA THR A 117 -15.45 20.92 -6.30
C THR A 117 -14.94 20.14 -7.52
N GLY A 118 -15.81 19.32 -8.14
CA GLY A 118 -15.45 18.54 -9.33
C GLY A 118 -14.67 17.24 -9.08
N VAL A 119 -14.06 17.05 -7.90
CA VAL A 119 -13.31 15.82 -7.53
C VAL A 119 -14.19 14.58 -7.26
N GLY A 120 -15.52 14.69 -7.41
CA GLY A 120 -16.46 13.57 -7.23
C GLY A 120 -16.72 13.14 -5.78
N LYS A 121 -16.82 14.08 -4.83
CA LYS A 121 -17.11 13.77 -3.40
C LYS A 121 -18.44 13.03 -3.20
N THR A 122 -19.51 13.52 -3.84
CA THR A 122 -20.85 12.93 -3.76
C THR A 122 -20.87 11.52 -4.36
N VAL A 123 -20.31 11.37 -5.56
CA VAL A 123 -20.21 10.08 -6.27
C VAL A 123 -19.40 9.08 -5.45
N PHE A 124 -18.27 9.52 -4.87
CA PHE A 124 -17.47 8.68 -3.98
C PHE A 124 -18.27 8.17 -2.79
N GLY A 125 -19.02 9.05 -2.12
CA GLY A 125 -19.87 8.66 -0.98
C GLY A 125 -20.95 7.65 -1.36
N ILE A 126 -21.66 7.88 -2.47
CA ILE A 126 -22.73 6.97 -2.94
C ILE A 126 -22.17 5.58 -3.24
N LEU A 127 -21.13 5.48 -4.08
CA LEU A 127 -20.56 4.19 -4.45
C LEU A 127 -19.90 3.48 -3.28
N LEU A 128 -19.30 4.23 -2.35
CA LEU A 128 -18.75 3.66 -1.14
C LEU A 128 -19.86 3.05 -0.26
N SER A 129 -20.97 3.75 -0.06
CA SER A 129 -22.11 3.23 0.71
C SER A 129 -22.68 1.96 0.07
N LEU A 130 -22.78 1.91 -1.26
CA LEU A 130 -23.23 0.71 -1.98
C LEU A 130 -22.23 -0.45 -1.90
N TYR A 131 -20.92 -0.16 -1.89
CA TYR A 131 -19.88 -1.18 -1.75
C TYR A 131 -19.85 -1.82 -0.35
N LEU A 132 -20.22 -1.05 0.68
CA LEU A 132 -20.20 -1.49 2.08
C LEU A 132 -21.50 -2.16 2.55
N ALA A 133 -22.57 -2.09 1.75
CA ALA A 133 -23.88 -2.68 2.03
C ALA A 133 -23.89 -4.18 1.71
#